data_AF-A0A7G1IB72-F1
#
_entry.id   AF-A0A7G1IB72-F1
#
_cell.length_a   1.000
_cell.length_b   1.000
_cell.length_c   1.000
_cell.angle_alpha   90.00
_cell.angle_beta   90.00
_cell.angle_gamma   90.00
#
_symmetry.space_group_name_H-M   'P 1'
#
loop_
_entity.id
_entity.type
_entity.pdbx_description
1 polymer ?
#
loop_
_entity_poly.entity_id
_entity_poly.type
_entity_poly.pdbx_seq_one_letter_code
_entity_poly.pdbx_strand_id
1 'polypeptide(L)' 'MAYAPKAAANSADDEIVRLVQADARPDAIAVVTSDKALTDRVRRLGASVYPAERFRDLIDPRAIGSADHGGLQ' A
#
# COMPACT_ATOMS: atom_id res chain seq x y z
N MET A 1 -19.52 15.54 -4.66
CA MET A 1 -18.68 14.49 -4.03
C MET A 1 -19.17 13.16 -4.59
N ALA A 2 -18.53 12.65 -5.64
CA ALA A 2 -18.95 11.37 -6.23
C ALA A 2 -18.34 10.23 -5.42
N TYR A 3 -19.17 9.48 -4.70
CA TYR A 3 -18.76 8.26 -4.01
C TYR A 3 -18.84 7.10 -5.00
N ALA A 4 -17.83 6.22 -5.00
CA ALA A 4 -17.81 5.06 -5.88
C ALA A 4 -19.04 4.16 -5.63
N PRO A 5 -19.70 3.66 -6.68
CA PRO A 5 -20.88 2.81 -6.54
C PRO A 5 -20.48 1.52 -5.84
N LYS A 6 -20.91 1.38 -4.57
CA LYS A 6 -20.80 0.21 -3.69
C LYS A 6 -19.41 -0.44 -3.74
N ALA A 7 -18.54 -0.09 -2.78
CA ALA A 7 -17.27 -0.79 -2.55
C ALA A 7 -17.52 -2.32 -2.46
N ALA A 8 -17.31 -3.03 -3.57
CA ALA A 8 -17.09 -4.46 -3.53
C ALA A 8 -15.79 -4.67 -2.72
N ALA A 9 -15.65 -5.79 -2.02
CA ALA A 9 -14.54 -6.03 -1.10
C ALA A 9 -13.14 -5.79 -1.72
N ASN A 10 -13.01 -5.82 -3.04
CA ASN A 10 -11.75 -5.63 -3.78
C ASN A 10 -11.70 -4.34 -4.61
N SER A 11 -12.67 -3.42 -4.45
CA SER A 11 -12.77 -2.22 -5.28
C SER A 11 -11.54 -1.32 -5.19
N ALA A 12 -10.83 -1.34 -4.06
CA ALA A 12 -9.58 -0.61 -3.91
C ALA A 12 -8.46 -1.24 -4.76
N ASP A 13 -8.31 -2.56 -4.67
CA ASP A 13 -7.32 -3.32 -5.45
C ASP A 13 -7.55 -3.13 -6.95
N ASP A 14 -8.81 -3.24 -7.38
CA ASP A 14 -9.19 -3.09 -8.78
C ASP A 14 -8.89 -1.68 -9.30
N GLU A 15 -9.14 -0.64 -8.50
CA GLU A 15 -8.80 0.73 -8.88
C GLU A 15 -7.28 0.97 -8.89
N ILE A 16 -6.54 0.41 -7.93
CA ILE A 16 -5.07 0.46 -7.94
C ILE A 16 -4.52 -0.18 -9.22
N VAL A 17 -5.01 -1.37 -9.59
CA VAL A 17 -4.61 -2.07 -10.81
C VAL A 17 -4.96 -1.23 -12.04
N ARG A 18 -6.15 -0.63 -12.09
CA ARG A 18 -6.59 0.23 -13.19
C ARG A 18 -5.68 1.44 -13.36
N LEU A 19 -5.31 2.10 -12.26
CA LEU A 19 -4.43 3.27 -12.28
C LEU A 19 -3.01 2.90 -12.72
N VAL A 20 -2.44 1.83 -12.17
CA VAL A 20 -1.10 1.36 -12.54
C VAL A 20 -1.04 0.97 -14.02
N GLN A 21 -2.07 0.28 -14.52
CA GLN A 21 -2.13 -0.14 -15.92
C GLN A 21 -2.27 1.03 -16.90
N ALA A 22 -2.96 2.11 -16.49
CA ALA A 22 -3.19 3.26 -17.34
C ALA A 22 -2.00 4.22 -17.41
N ASP A 23 -1.02 4.10 -16.51
CA ASP A 23 0.15 4.98 -16.49
C ASP A 23 1.16 4.61 -17.58
N ALA A 24 1.77 5.62 -18.20
CA ALA A 24 2.79 5.42 -19.23
C ALA A 24 4.12 4.91 -18.67
N ARG A 25 4.36 5.06 -17.36
CA ARG A 25 5.54 4.57 -16.65
C ARG A 25 5.15 3.85 -15.35
N PRO A 26 4.62 2.61 -15.45
CA PRO A 26 4.26 1.82 -14.27
C PRO A 26 5.45 1.60 -13.33
N ASP A 27 6.67 1.53 -13.84
CA ASP A 27 7.92 1.37 -13.08
C ASP A 27 8.21 2.53 -12.12
N ALA A 28 7.68 3.72 -12.40
CA ALA A 28 7.79 4.88 -11.52
C ALA A 28 6.77 4.86 -10.36
N ILE A 29 5.83 3.90 -10.36
CA ILE A 29 4.80 3.78 -9.33
C ILE A 29 5.23 2.76 -8.28
N ALA A 30 5.15 3.16 -7.01
CA ALA A 30 5.32 2.27 -5.87
C ALA A 30 3.97 2.04 -5.18
N VAL A 31 3.49 0.79 -5.18
CA VAL A 31 2.27 0.39 -4.49
C VAL A 31 2.62 -0.12 -3.09
N VAL A 32 2.03 0.49 -2.06
CA VAL A 32 2.18 0.06 -0.68
C VAL A 32 1.03 -0.88 -0.31
N THR A 33 1.32 -2.16 -0.06
CA THR A 33 0.29 -3.13 0.36
C THR A 33 0.87 -4.28 1.17
N SER A 34 0.05 -4.91 2.00
CA SER A 34 0.35 -6.20 2.64
C SER A 34 -0.27 -7.38 1.88
N ASP A 35 -1.14 -7.12 0.91
CA ASP A 35 -1.85 -8.15 0.16
C ASP A 35 -0.94 -8.75 -0.92
N LYS A 36 -0.78 -10.08 -0.90
CA LYS A 36 0.05 -10.81 -1.86
C LYS A 36 -0.56 -10.87 -3.25
N ALA A 37 -1.88 -11.02 -3.36
CA ALA A 37 -2.57 -11.10 -4.64
C ALA A 37 -2.53 -9.75 -5.39
N LEU A 38 -2.62 -8.63 -4.68
CA LEU A 38 -2.41 -7.31 -5.26
C LEU A 38 -0.94 -7.11 -5.64
N THR A 39 -0.01 -7.51 -4.76
CA THR A 39 1.45 -7.44 -5.03
C THR A 39 1.81 -8.12 -6.35
N ASP A 40 1.34 -9.35 -6.56
CA ASP A 40 1.62 -10.09 -7.79
C ASP A 40 1.01 -9.41 -9.02
N ARG A 41 -0.20 -8.87 -8.89
CA ARG A 41 -0.87 -8.16 -9.99
C ARG A 41 -0.13 -6.91 -10.43
N VAL A 42 0.24 -6.04 -9.50
CA VAL A 42 0.90 -4.76 -9.84
C VAL A 42 2.36 -4.95 -10.28
N ARG A 43 3.07 -5.96 -9.75
CA ARG A 43 4.41 -6.33 -10.24
C ARG A 43 4.40 -6.80 -11.69
N ARG A 44 3.38 -7.58 -12.09
CA ARG A 44 3.21 -7.99 -13.49
C ARG A 44 2.98 -6.81 -14.43
N LEU A 45 2.41 -5.71 -13.92
CA LEU A 45 2.24 -4.47 -14.68
C LEU A 45 3.51 -3.60 -14.72
N GLY A 46 4.58 -4.00 -14.02
CA GLY A 46 5.85 -3.27 -13.98
C GLY A 46 6.01 -2.35 -12.78
N ALA A 47 5.01 -2.24 -11.91
CA ALA A 47 5.11 -1.40 -10.71
C ALA A 47 6.00 -2.02 -9.62
N SER A 48 6.62 -1.14 -8.85
CA SER A 48 7.34 -1.50 -7.63
C SER A 48 6.36 -1.70 -6.48
N VAL A 49 6.70 -2.56 -5.52
CA VAL A 49 5.87 -2.83 -4.35
C VAL A 49 6.67 -2.62 -3.08
N TYR A 50 6.04 -1.97 -2.10
CA TYR A 50 6.61 -1.72 -0.79
C TYR A 50 5.71 -2.29 0.32
N PRO A 51 6.24 -3.02 1.31
CA PRO A 51 5.43 -3.59 2.39
C PRO A 51 4.77 -2.52 3.25
N ALA A 52 3.47 -2.66 3.54
CA ALA A 52 2.74 -1.66 4.32
C ALA A 52 3.22 -1.55 5.78
N GLU A 53 3.75 -2.63 6.37
CA GLU A 53 4.34 -2.60 7.71
C GLU A 53 5.53 -1.63 7.78
N ARG A 54 6.51 -1.83 6.89
CA ARG A 54 7.68 -0.96 6.77
C ARG A 54 7.29 0.48 6.42
N PHE A 55 6.25 0.65 5.61
CA PHE A 55 5.78 1.98 5.26
C PHE A 55 5.21 2.71 6.47
N ARG A 56 4.50 1.97 7.34
CA ARG A 56 3.93 2.51 8.56
C ARG A 56 5.02 3.07 9.48
N ASP A 57 6.15 2.38 9.58
CA ASP A 57 7.32 2.85 10.34
C ASP A 57 7.91 4.15 9.77
N LEU A 58 7.88 4.33 8.45
CA LEU A 58 8.38 5.54 7.79
C LEU A 58 7.47 6.76 8.01
N ILE A 59 6.16 6.55 8.02
CA ILE A 59 5.19 7.65 8.15
C ILE A 59 4.79 7.94 9.60
N ASP A 60 4.95 6.96 10.50
CA ASP A 60 4.71 7.10 11.93
C ASP A 60 5.93 6.66 12.76
N PRO A 61 6.97 7.51 12.82
CA PRO A 61 8.16 7.23 13.62
C PRO A 61 7.89 7.24 15.15
N ARG A 62 6.67 7.54 15.61
CA ARG A 62 6.30 7.42 17.03
C ARG A 62 5.78 6.02 17.37
N ALA A 63 5.31 5.27 16.38
CA ALA A 63 4.95 3.86 16.56
C ALA A 63 6.17 3.00 16.91
N ILE A 64 7.35 3.32 16.34
CA ILE A 64 8.62 2.64 16.66
C ILE A 64 9.17 2.99 18.05
N GLY A 65 8.80 4.16 18.61
CA GLY A 65 9.28 4.67 19.90
C GLY A 65 8.37 4.42 21.10
N SER A 66 7.14 3.94 20.88
CA SER A 66 6.17 3.65 21.96
C SER A 66 6.30 2.23 22.54
N ALA A 67 7.13 1.37 21.94
CA ALA A 67 7.50 0.06 22.48
C ALA A 67 8.65 0.13 23.51
N ASP A 68 9.26 1.29 23.68
CA ASP A 68 10.24 1.58 24.74
C ASP A 68 9.59 2.49 25.81
N HIS A 69 8.65 1.93 26.57
CA HIS A 69 8.36 2.45 27.91
C HIS A 69 8.84 1.41 28.91
N GLY A 70 10.15 1.47 29.17
CA GLY A 70 10.72 1.44 30.51
C GLY A 70 10.24 0.33 31.44
N GLY A 71 11.04 -0.74 31.50
CA GLY A 71 11.39 -1.27 32.82
C GLY A 71 12.14 -0.21 33.63
N LEU A 72 12.03 -0.32 34.97
CA LEU A 72 12.46 0.58 36.06
C LEU A 72 11.34 1.56 36.46
N GLN A 73 10.68 1.46 37.62
CA GLN A 73 11.04 0.86 38.92
C GLN A 73 9.85 0.20 39.60
#